data_AF-A0A8J6MKU1-F1
#
_entry.id   AF-A0A8J6MKU1-F1
#
_cell.length_a   1.000
_cell.length_b   1.000
_cell.length_c   1.000
_cell.angle_alpha   90.00
_cell.angle_beta   90.00
_cell.angle_gamma   90.00
#
_symmetry.space_group_name_H-M   'P 1'
#
loop_
_entity.id
_entity.type
_entity.pdbx_description
1 polymer ?
#
loop_
_entity_poly.entity_id
_entity_poly.type
_entity_poly.pdbx_seq_one_letter_code
_entity_poly.pdbx_strand_id
1 'polypeptide(L)'
;MSGVTFYYSQSWTVINSKGAQIVGVNPVTGMPITTGIITSETGGSSKGTGTILGINYKIPAAVILDPLIGAEYVKGSQNYTNFDFTSDQPFAFYDIRGSGYQVSYTQPLASGLTVRIGYEAVKADHTNGLFGVYCHNNDKVSSVYAKLRADF
;
A
#
# COMPACT_ATOMS: atom_id res chain seq x y z
N MET A 1 8.91 19.77 -19.54
CA MET A 1 7.45 19.69 -19.71
C MET A 1 6.82 19.57 -18.33
N SER A 2 6.13 20.60 -17.86
CA SER A 2 5.19 20.49 -16.74
C SER A 2 3.96 19.73 -17.19
N GLY A 3 3.39 18.93 -16.30
CA GLY A 3 2.21 18.15 -16.62
C GLY A 3 1.54 17.62 -15.37
N VAL A 4 0.23 17.49 -15.46
CA VAL A 4 -0.55 16.68 -14.53
C VAL A 4 -0.70 15.30 -15.16
N THR A 5 -0.40 14.26 -14.40
CA THR A 5 -0.62 12.87 -14.79
C THR A 5 -1.68 12.28 -13.87
N PHE A 6 -2.74 11.75 -14.47
CA PHE A 6 -3.75 10.97 -13.77
C PHE A 6 -3.55 9.49 -14.10
N TYR A 7 -3.78 8.62 -13.13
CA TYR A 7 -3.85 7.19 -13.39
C TYR A 7 -4.93 6.52 -12.54
N TYR A 8 -5.42 5.44 -13.11
CA TYR A 8 -6.43 4.55 -12.53
C TYR A 8 -5.91 3.13 -12.72
N SER A 9 -5.94 2.34 -11.66
CA SER A 9 -5.63 0.92 -11.71
C SER A 9 -6.68 0.12 -10.96
N GLN A 10 -7.11 -0.98 -11.56
CA GLN A 10 -8.00 -1.94 -10.94
C GLN A 10 -7.39 -3.32 -11.04
N SER A 11 -7.42 -4.07 -9.94
CA SER A 11 -6.88 -5.42 -9.86
C SER A 11 -7.87 -6.35 -9.17
N TRP A 12 -7.71 -7.64 -9.43
CA TRP A 12 -8.47 -8.71 -8.80
C TRP A 12 -7.54 -9.84 -8.39
N THR A 13 -7.87 -10.46 -7.26
CA THR A 13 -7.14 -11.59 -6.70
C THR A 13 -8.14 -12.72 -6.50
N VAL A 14 -7.79 -13.93 -6.94
CA VAL A 14 -8.57 -15.14 -6.67
C VAL A 14 -7.71 -16.04 -5.82
N ILE A 15 -8.22 -16.40 -4.65
CA ILE A 15 -7.52 -17.28 -3.73
C ILE A 15 -8.29 -18.57 -3.57
N ASN A 16 -7.66 -19.67 -3.97
CA ASN A 16 -8.18 -21.02 -3.78
C ASN A 16 -7.44 -21.65 -2.61
N SER A 17 -8.17 -22.13 -1.62
CA SER A 17 -7.58 -22.62 -0.37
C SER A 17 -8.16 -23.97 -0.02
N LYS A 18 -7.30 -24.84 0.49
CA LYS A 18 -7.68 -26.13 1.09
C LYS A 18 -8.04 -25.98 2.57
N GLY A 19 -8.39 -24.77 3.04
CA GLY A 19 -8.70 -24.46 4.45
C GLY A 19 -7.56 -23.81 5.23
N ALA A 20 -6.67 -23.06 4.58
CA ALA A 20 -5.53 -22.43 5.24
C ALA A 20 -5.93 -21.11 5.94
N GLN A 21 -5.89 -21.11 7.27
CA GLN A 21 -5.87 -19.88 8.06
C GLN A 21 -4.43 -19.39 8.19
N ILE A 22 -4.22 -18.08 8.09
CA ILE A 22 -2.97 -17.49 8.54
C ILE A 22 -3.15 -17.22 10.02
N VAL A 23 -2.32 -17.91 10.80
CA VAL A 23 -2.29 -17.78 12.25
C VAL A 23 -0.98 -17.09 12.59
N GLY A 24 -1.07 -15.87 13.11
CA GLY A 24 0.04 -15.20 13.77
C GLY A 24 0.07 -15.54 15.27
N VAL A 25 1.03 -14.97 15.97
CA VAL A 25 1.16 -15.14 17.42
C VAL A 25 1.01 -13.77 18.06
N ASN A 26 0.15 -13.66 19.07
CA ASN A 26 0.02 -12.44 19.85
C ASN A 26 1.33 -12.20 20.62
N PRO A 27 2.01 -11.06 20.43
CA PRO A 27 3.32 -10.82 21.04
C PRO A 27 3.26 -10.60 22.56
N VAL A 28 2.06 -10.34 23.12
CA VAL A 28 1.85 -10.12 24.55
C VAL A 28 1.45 -11.41 25.26
N THR A 29 0.59 -12.23 24.63
CA THR A 29 0.03 -13.42 25.27
C THR A 29 0.61 -14.74 24.77
N GLY A 30 1.40 -14.72 23.69
CA GLY A 30 1.91 -15.93 23.02
C GLY A 30 0.83 -16.79 22.37
N MET A 31 -0.43 -16.34 22.38
CA MET A 31 -1.55 -17.11 21.85
C MET A 31 -1.63 -17.02 20.32
N PRO A 32 -2.09 -18.08 19.63
CA PRO A 32 -2.41 -18.01 18.22
C PRO A 32 -3.52 -16.96 17.99
N ILE A 33 -3.29 -16.02 17.09
CA ILE A 33 -4.28 -15.07 16.60
C ILE A 33 -4.49 -15.31 15.10
N THR A 34 -5.73 -15.43 14.67
CA THR A 34 -6.03 -15.47 13.24
C THR A 34 -5.71 -14.10 12.64
N THR A 35 -4.57 -14.00 11.96
CA THR A 35 -4.09 -12.75 11.36
C THR A 35 -4.60 -12.54 9.95
N GLY A 36 -5.22 -13.56 9.36
CA GLY A 36 -5.94 -13.41 8.11
C GLY A 36 -6.70 -14.68 7.76
N ILE A 37 -7.97 -14.51 7.42
CA ILE A 37 -8.71 -15.54 6.70
C ILE A 37 -8.37 -15.34 5.22
N ILE A 38 -7.72 -16.33 4.60
CA ILE A 38 -7.50 -16.36 3.15
C ILE A 38 -8.78 -16.85 2.46
N THR A 39 -9.40 -17.90 3.03
CA THR A 39 -10.76 -18.36 2.77
C THR A 39 -11.31 -18.94 4.07
N SER A 40 -12.61 -18.76 4.36
CA SER A 40 -13.25 -19.34 5.55
C SER A 40 -13.63 -20.82 5.38
N GLU A 41 -13.46 -21.37 4.18
CA GLU A 41 -13.94 -22.69 3.81
C GLU A 41 -12.84 -23.57 3.23
N THR A 42 -12.79 -24.83 3.69
CA THR A 42 -11.95 -25.90 3.15
C THR A 42 -12.40 -26.26 1.74
N GLY A 43 -11.56 -26.02 0.73
CA GLY A 43 -11.93 -26.21 -0.69
C GLY A 43 -12.66 -25.00 -1.30
N GLY A 44 -12.79 -23.91 -0.54
CA GLY A 44 -13.43 -22.67 -1.00
C GLY A 44 -12.52 -21.80 -1.86
N SER A 45 -13.16 -20.90 -2.62
CA SER A 45 -12.51 -19.83 -3.37
C SER A 45 -12.98 -18.49 -2.85
N SER A 46 -12.07 -17.54 -2.69
CA SER A 46 -12.39 -16.16 -2.31
C SER A 46 -11.81 -15.19 -3.33
N LYS A 47 -12.60 -14.16 -3.65
CA LYS A 47 -12.20 -13.11 -4.59
C LYS A 47 -11.97 -11.81 -3.84
N GLY A 48 -10.87 -11.14 -4.18
CA GLY A 48 -10.49 -9.81 -3.73
C GLY A 48 -10.38 -8.87 -4.91
N THR A 49 -10.53 -7.58 -4.65
CA THR A 49 -10.46 -6.50 -5.64
C THR A 49 -9.74 -5.31 -5.02
N GLY A 50 -8.92 -4.66 -5.84
CA GLY A 50 -8.17 -3.46 -5.49
C GLY A 50 -8.44 -2.35 -6.49
N THR A 51 -8.52 -1.12 -6.02
CA THR A 51 -8.61 0.08 -6.86
C THR A 51 -7.57 1.09 -6.38
N ILE A 52 -6.82 1.67 -7.31
CA ILE A 52 -5.84 2.72 -7.07
C ILE A 52 -6.18 3.89 -7.98
N LEU A 53 -6.28 5.07 -7.39
CA LEU A 53 -6.43 6.34 -8.08
C LEU A 53 -5.25 7.20 -7.73
N GLY A 54 -4.65 7.88 -8.70
CA GLY A 54 -3.57 8.81 -8.40
C GLY A 54 -3.49 9.99 -9.34
N ILE A 55 -2.95 11.06 -8.80
CA ILE A 55 -2.63 12.29 -9.50
C ILE A 55 -1.21 12.70 -9.15
N ASN A 56 -0.42 13.03 -10.16
CA ASN A 56 0.91 13.58 -10.00
C ASN A 56 1.02 14.90 -10.75
N TYR A 57 1.72 15.86 -10.16
CA TYR A 57 2.02 17.14 -10.80
C TYR A 57 3.52 17.42 -10.73
N LYS A 58 4.12 17.63 -11.90
CA LYS A 58 5.51 18.07 -12.04
C LYS A 58 5.56 19.60 -12.02
N ILE A 59 6.17 20.14 -10.97
CA ILE A 59 6.33 21.59 -10.78
C ILE A 59 7.39 22.09 -11.77
N PRO A 60 7.07 23.02 -12.70
CA PRO A 60 8.04 23.58 -13.64
C PRO A 60 8.95 24.58 -12.94
N ALA A 61 9.94 24.08 -12.23
CA ALA A 61 10.88 24.88 -11.47
C ALA A 61 12.30 24.34 -11.68
N ALA A 62 12.93 24.77 -12.78
CA ALA A 62 14.26 24.31 -13.17
C ALA A 62 15.33 24.54 -12.09
N VAL A 63 15.18 25.60 -11.28
CA VAL A 63 16.08 25.93 -10.16
C VAL A 63 16.13 24.80 -9.11
N ILE A 64 15.07 24.01 -9.01
CA ILE A 64 14.96 22.86 -8.09
C ILE A 64 14.71 21.57 -8.88
N LEU A 65 15.19 21.49 -10.12
CA LEU A 65 15.17 20.29 -10.96
C LEU A 65 13.75 19.71 -11.20
N ASP A 66 12.73 20.57 -11.24
CA ASP A 66 11.34 20.20 -11.51
C ASP A 66 10.78 19.08 -10.59
N PRO A 67 10.54 19.34 -9.30
CA PRO A 67 10.07 18.33 -8.36
C PRO A 67 8.65 17.86 -8.68
N LEU A 68 8.26 16.75 -8.08
CA LEU A 68 6.96 16.13 -8.27
C LEU A 68 6.18 16.10 -6.96
N ILE A 69 4.91 16.52 -7.00
CA ILE A 69 3.94 16.23 -5.94
C ILE A 69 2.98 15.16 -6.42
N GLY A 70 2.60 14.25 -5.54
CA GLY A 70 1.69 13.16 -5.85
C GLY A 70 0.67 12.97 -4.74
N ALA A 71 -0.54 12.57 -5.12
CA ALA A 71 -1.55 12.09 -4.20
C ALA A 71 -2.17 10.82 -4.75
N GLU A 72 -2.36 9.82 -3.89
CA GLU A 72 -2.96 8.53 -4.27
C GLU A 72 -4.02 8.12 -3.27
N TYR A 73 -5.05 7.45 -3.76
CA TYR A 73 -6.08 6.78 -2.99
C TYR A 73 -6.11 5.31 -3.37
N VAL A 74 -6.24 4.45 -2.37
CA VAL A 74 -6.33 3.01 -2.56
C VAL A 74 -7.56 2.46 -1.84
N LYS A 75 -8.22 1.48 -2.44
CA LYS A 75 -9.31 0.71 -1.82
C LYS A 75 -9.11 -0.77 -2.10
N GLY A 76 -8.98 -1.57 -1.06
CA GLY A 76 -8.98 -3.04 -1.12
C GLY A 76 -10.23 -3.62 -0.48
N SER A 77 -10.80 -4.67 -1.09
CA SER A 77 -11.86 -5.47 -0.45
C SER A 77 -11.28 -6.49 0.55
N GLN A 78 -12.15 -7.19 1.28
CA GLN A 78 -11.78 -8.11 2.36
C GLN A 78 -10.72 -9.16 1.98
N ASN A 79 -10.80 -9.71 0.76
CA ASN A 79 -9.86 -10.74 0.29
C ASN A 79 -8.82 -10.17 -0.68
N TYR A 80 -8.69 -8.84 -0.73
CA TYR A 80 -7.66 -8.21 -1.54
C TYR A 80 -6.28 -8.57 -0.98
N THR A 81 -5.42 -8.95 -1.92
CA THR A 81 -3.99 -9.16 -1.68
C THR A 81 -3.29 -8.57 -2.87
N ASN A 82 -2.41 -7.63 -2.61
CA ASN A 82 -1.49 -7.10 -3.61
C ASN A 82 -0.13 -7.82 -3.46
N PHE A 83 0.50 -8.11 -4.58
CA PHE A 83 1.82 -8.75 -4.63
C PHE A 83 2.77 -7.79 -5.33
N ASP A 84 3.22 -6.77 -4.60
CA ASP A 84 4.21 -5.84 -5.11
C ASP A 84 5.52 -5.98 -4.34
N PHE A 85 6.27 -7.04 -4.67
CA PHE A 85 7.63 -7.27 -4.15
C PHE A 85 8.64 -6.21 -4.64
N THR A 86 8.25 -5.42 -5.63
CA THR A 86 9.02 -4.31 -6.17
C THR A 86 8.53 -2.97 -5.65
N SER A 87 7.58 -2.99 -4.71
CA SER A 87 6.99 -1.80 -4.14
C SER A 87 8.08 -0.99 -3.50
N ASP A 88 8.26 0.19 -4.05
CA ASP A 88 9.16 1.21 -3.54
C ASP A 88 8.62 1.83 -2.23
N GLN A 89 7.51 1.33 -1.68
CA GLN A 89 6.81 1.90 -0.53
C GLN A 89 7.27 1.29 0.81
N PRO A 90 7.61 2.12 1.80
CA PRO A 90 8.15 1.64 3.07
C PRO A 90 7.13 0.94 3.98
N PHE A 91 5.82 1.17 3.79
CA PHE A 91 4.78 0.71 4.71
C PHE A 91 3.65 -0.10 4.05
N ALA A 92 3.94 -0.76 2.91
CA ALA A 92 2.97 -1.64 2.25
C ALA A 92 1.59 -0.97 1.99
N PHE A 93 1.60 0.33 1.65
CA PHE A 93 0.39 1.15 1.43
C PHE A 93 -0.63 0.51 0.48
N TYR A 94 -0.17 -0.25 -0.51
CA TYR A 94 -1.02 -0.92 -1.49
C TYR A 94 -1.60 -2.25 -1.01
N ASP A 95 -1.16 -2.79 0.13
CA ASP A 95 -1.56 -4.12 0.61
C ASP A 95 -2.75 -4.08 1.59
N ILE A 96 -3.39 -2.90 1.72
CA ILE A 96 -4.44 -2.69 2.70
C ILE A 96 -5.78 -3.33 2.29
N ARG A 97 -6.48 -3.91 3.26
CA ARG A 97 -7.88 -4.36 3.13
C ARG A 97 -8.81 -3.31 3.75
N GLY A 98 -9.03 -2.25 3.00
CA GLY A 98 -9.75 -1.07 3.47
C GLY A 98 -9.52 0.09 2.53
N SER A 99 -9.31 1.29 3.08
CA SER A 99 -9.03 2.50 2.29
C SER A 99 -7.80 3.23 2.80
N GLY A 100 -7.04 3.83 1.90
CA GLY A 100 -5.84 4.57 2.24
C GLY A 100 -5.65 5.76 1.32
N TYR A 101 -5.00 6.79 1.84
CA TYR A 101 -4.55 7.93 1.06
C TYR A 101 -3.09 8.22 1.36
N GLN A 102 -2.35 8.62 0.34
CA GLN A 102 -1.01 9.14 0.49
C GLN A 102 -0.87 10.46 -0.24
N VAL A 103 -0.04 11.33 0.31
CA VAL A 103 0.49 12.50 -0.38
C VAL A 103 2.00 12.46 -0.29
N SER A 104 2.68 12.86 -1.36
CA SER A 104 4.13 12.81 -1.41
C SER A 104 4.72 13.97 -2.20
N TYR A 105 5.96 14.30 -1.85
CA TYR A 105 6.80 15.24 -2.53
C TYR A 105 8.12 14.56 -2.86
N THR A 106 8.49 14.56 -4.15
CA THR A 106 9.74 13.99 -4.65
C THR A 106 10.61 15.12 -5.19
N GLN A 107 11.78 15.30 -4.57
CA GLN A 107 12.80 16.25 -4.96
C GLN A 107 13.96 15.51 -5.65
N PRO A 108 14.22 15.78 -6.93
CA PRO A 108 15.47 15.39 -7.57
C PRO A 108 16.63 16.17 -6.93
N LEU A 109 17.68 15.47 -6.53
CA LEU A 109 18.89 16.06 -5.94
C LEU A 109 20.02 16.14 -6.96
N ALA A 110 20.11 15.13 -7.83
CA ALA A 110 21.04 15.05 -8.95
C ALA A 110 20.47 14.08 -10.00
N SER A 111 21.14 13.94 -11.14
CA SER A 111 20.78 12.92 -12.14
C SER A 111 20.82 11.53 -11.49
N GLY A 112 19.68 10.82 -11.51
CA GLY A 112 19.55 9.51 -10.88
C GLY A 112 19.40 9.51 -9.36
N LEU A 113 19.46 10.65 -8.67
CA LEU A 113 19.30 10.72 -7.21
C LEU A 113 18.06 11.53 -6.82
N THR A 114 17.16 10.92 -6.08
CA THR A 114 15.91 11.54 -5.64
C THR A 114 15.66 11.30 -4.16
N VAL A 115 15.04 12.27 -3.49
CA VAL A 115 14.47 12.09 -2.16
C VAL A 115 12.95 12.27 -2.24
N ARG A 116 12.20 11.35 -1.65
CA ARG A 116 10.75 11.41 -1.51
C ARG A 116 10.41 11.54 -0.05
N ILE A 117 9.57 12.49 0.30
CA ILE A 117 8.89 12.54 1.59
C ILE A 117 7.42 12.30 1.36
N GLY A 118 6.76 11.64 2.30
CA GLY A 118 5.35 11.34 2.17
C GLY A 118 4.65 11.22 3.50
N TYR A 119 3.34 11.40 3.42
CA TYR A 119 2.40 11.11 4.47
C TYR A 119 1.42 10.08 3.95
N GLU A 120 1.20 9.03 4.73
CA GLU A 120 0.24 7.98 4.43
C GLU A 120 -0.73 7.86 5.58
N ALA A 121 -1.99 7.61 5.27
CA ALA A 121 -2.99 7.26 6.25
C ALA A 121 -3.88 6.16 5.70
N VAL A 122 -4.03 5.12 6.50
CA VAL A 122 -4.73 3.90 6.13
C VAL A 122 -5.78 3.59 7.20
N LYS A 123 -6.95 3.19 6.74
CA LYS A 123 -8.04 2.65 7.56
C LYS A 123 -8.28 1.22 7.11
N ALA A 124 -7.93 0.27 7.96
CA ALA A 124 -8.23 -1.13 7.73
C ALA A 124 -9.72 -1.38 8.03
N ASP A 125 -10.47 -1.86 7.05
CA ASP A 125 -11.84 -2.34 7.30
C ASP A 125 -11.83 -3.83 7.69
N HIS A 126 -10.75 -4.53 7.34
CA HIS A 126 -10.51 -5.94 7.66
C HIS A 126 -9.06 -6.14 8.12
N THR A 127 -8.81 -7.15 8.97
CA THR A 127 -7.46 -7.47 9.43
C THR A 127 -6.54 -7.72 8.23
N ASN A 128 -5.44 -6.97 8.17
CA ASN A 128 -4.44 -7.11 7.11
C ASN A 128 -3.71 -8.45 7.26
N GLY A 129 -3.58 -9.20 6.17
CA GLY A 129 -2.97 -10.53 6.16
C GLY A 129 -1.83 -10.67 5.14
N LEU A 130 -0.87 -11.53 5.51
CA LEU A 130 0.34 -12.02 4.82
C LEU A 130 1.65 -11.21 4.99
N PHE A 131 1.71 -9.92 4.69
CA PHE A 131 2.99 -9.20 4.68
C PHE A 131 2.82 -7.73 5.10
N GLY A 132 3.61 -7.26 6.07
CA GLY A 132 3.60 -5.86 6.50
C GLY A 132 2.50 -5.51 7.52
N VAL A 133 2.74 -4.39 8.24
CA VAL A 133 2.01 -3.84 9.41
C VAL A 133 0.65 -4.51 9.72
N TYR A 134 0.61 -5.23 10.84
CA TYR A 134 -0.63 -5.78 11.38
C TYR A 134 -1.59 -4.66 11.78
N CYS A 135 -2.66 -4.50 11.01
CA CYS A 135 -3.78 -3.63 11.35
C CYS A 135 -5.00 -4.50 11.65
N HIS A 136 -5.66 -4.26 12.78
CA HIS A 136 -6.95 -4.83 13.13
C HIS A 136 -8.10 -4.09 12.44
N ASN A 137 -9.29 -4.70 12.45
CA ASN A 137 -10.50 -4.06 11.94
C ASN A 137 -10.72 -2.70 12.60
N ASN A 138 -10.94 -1.67 11.79
CA ASN A 138 -11.12 -0.26 12.15
C ASN A 138 -9.87 0.45 12.67
N ASP A 139 -8.69 -0.18 12.63
CA ASP A 139 -7.44 0.52 12.92
C ASP A 139 -7.23 1.64 11.91
N LYS A 140 -6.80 2.79 12.43
CA LYS A 140 -6.34 3.93 11.66
C LYS A 140 -4.85 4.08 11.94
N VAL A 141 -4.04 3.87 10.91
CA VAL A 141 -2.60 4.06 11.00
C VAL A 141 -2.23 5.24 10.12
N SER A 142 -1.34 6.08 10.60
CA SER A 142 -0.80 7.19 9.81
C SER A 142 0.70 7.25 10.01
N SER A 143 1.42 7.49 8.93
CA SER A 143 2.87 7.43 8.88
C SER A 143 3.41 8.60 8.08
N VAL A 144 4.53 9.14 8.53
CA VAL A 144 5.38 10.04 7.73
C VAL A 144 6.64 9.28 7.37
N TYR A 145 7.07 9.37 6.12
CA TYR A 145 8.30 8.75 5.67
C TYR A 145 9.19 9.71 4.89
N ALA A 146 10.47 9.36 4.85
CA ALA A 146 11.44 9.88 3.92
C ALA A 146 12.17 8.70 3.27
N LYS A 147 12.37 8.78 1.96
CA LYS A 147 13.03 7.75 1.16
C LYS A 147 14.06 8.41 0.25
N LEU A 148 15.28 7.91 0.28
CA LEU A 148 16.32 8.23 -0.70
C LEU A 148 16.35 7.13 -1.76
N ARG A 149 16.37 7.49 -3.04
CA ARG A 149 16.46 6.55 -4.16
C ARG A 149 17.58 6.98 -5.11
N ALA A 150 18.43 6.03 -5.45
CA ALA A 150 19.47 6.17 -6.46
C ALA A 150 19.19 5.17 -7.60
N ASP A 151 19.00 5.68 -8.82
CA ASP A 151 18.90 4.93 -10.06
C ASP A 151 20.25 5.01 -10.78
N PHE A 152 20.92 3.87 -10.95
CA PHE A 152 22.23 3.72 -11.61
C PHE A 152 22.18 2.71 -12.74
#